data_AF-A0AAU9RGQ9-F1
#
_entry.id   AF-A0AAU9RGQ9-F1
#
_cell.length_a   1.000
_cell.length_b   1.000
_cell.length_c   1.000
_cell.angle_alpha   90.00
_cell.angle_beta   90.00
_cell.angle_gamma   90.00
#
_symmetry.space_group_name_H-M   'P 1'
#
loop_
_entity.id
_entity.type
_entity.pdbx_description
1 polymer ?
#
loop_
_entity_poly.entity_id
_entity_poly.type
_entity_poly.pdbx_seq_one_letter_code
_entity_poly.pdbx_strand_id
1 'polypeptide(L)'
;MRRFHENEKETVVTTLGNNDVMVILDNHLTKPGWCCDNNDGNGFFGDQFFDPTVWTAALSKMAATFDGVSNVVGMGLRNELRGPKQNVNDWFKYMQQGAEAVHSANKNVLVILSGLSFDTDLSFVRSRPVKLSFTEKLVFELHWYSFTDGNSWATNNPNDICGRVLNRVGNAGGFLLNKGFPLFLSEFGIDERGQNANDERYFGCLSGWAAENDVDWSLWAITGSYYLREGVVGLNEYYGALDSDWSSVRNSSFLQKISLLQSPLQGPGPRTDAYNLVLHPLTGLCLVRSLNDTTMLTLGPCNSSEPWSYTKKTLRIKDQLLCLQSNGPKNRVTMTGTSCSKPGSIWQTISASRMHLATTTGNKTSLCLDVDATNNVVADACKCLSKDSSCEPMSQWFKIINATRPLKSSTLYKQISSLQNLSPKSDLL
;
A
#
# COMPACT_ATOMS: atom_id res chain seq x y z
N MET A 1 -10.17 17.91 33.59
CA MET A 1 -9.29 17.81 32.40
C MET A 1 -9.11 16.37 31.91
N ARG A 2 -8.56 15.41 32.68
CA ARG A 2 -8.41 14.00 32.18
C ARG A 2 -9.72 13.33 31.74
N ARG A 3 -10.81 13.49 32.51
CA ARG A 3 -12.16 13.00 32.16
C ARG A 3 -12.79 13.69 30.94
N PHE A 4 -12.31 14.89 30.57
CA PHE A 4 -12.82 15.65 29.44
C PHE A 4 -12.26 15.10 28.12
N HIS A 5 -10.95 14.82 28.07
CA HIS A 5 -10.31 14.22 26.89
C HIS A 5 -10.69 12.76 26.64
N GLU A 6 -11.08 12.01 27.67
CA GLU A 6 -11.64 10.66 27.51
C GLU A 6 -12.99 10.71 26.78
N ASN A 7 -13.87 11.63 27.19
CA ASN A 7 -15.16 11.85 26.52
C ASN A 7 -15.00 12.30 25.04
N GLU A 8 -13.97 13.09 24.72
CA GLU A 8 -13.69 13.51 23.34
C GLU A 8 -13.31 12.31 22.45
N LYS A 9 -12.43 11.42 22.94
CA LYS A 9 -12.05 10.20 22.20
C LYS A 9 -13.23 9.27 21.98
N GLU A 10 -14.03 9.04 23.01
CA GLU A 10 -15.27 8.24 22.89
C GLU A 10 -16.25 8.85 21.89
N THR A 11 -16.38 10.19 21.88
CA THR A 11 -17.23 10.90 20.92
C THR A 11 -16.76 10.68 19.48
N VAL A 12 -15.45 10.80 19.22
CA VAL A 12 -14.88 10.57 17.88
C VAL A 12 -15.10 9.11 17.45
N VAL A 13 -14.75 8.14 18.30
CA VAL A 13 -14.91 6.70 17.99
C VAL A 13 -16.38 6.34 17.74
N THR A 14 -17.29 6.86 18.56
CA THR A 14 -18.74 6.62 18.40
C THR A 14 -19.26 7.25 17.11
N THR A 15 -18.83 8.47 16.79
CA THR A 15 -19.25 9.15 15.56
C THR A 15 -18.77 8.40 14.32
N LEU A 16 -17.52 7.92 14.33
CA LEU A 16 -16.97 7.09 13.25
C LEU A 16 -17.74 5.76 13.12
N GLY A 17 -18.05 5.11 14.25
CA GLY A 17 -18.84 3.87 14.27
C GLY A 17 -20.25 4.04 13.72
N ASN A 18 -20.93 5.15 14.06
CA ASN A 18 -22.25 5.49 13.51
C ASN A 18 -22.25 5.77 12.00
N ASN A 19 -21.06 5.92 11.40
CA ASN A 19 -20.86 6.11 9.96
C ASN A 19 -20.12 4.91 9.32
N ASP A 20 -20.14 3.74 9.97
CA ASP A 20 -19.53 2.49 9.48
C ASP A 20 -18.01 2.58 9.23
N VAL A 21 -17.31 3.44 9.97
CA VAL A 21 -15.85 3.60 9.89
C VAL A 21 -15.17 2.80 10.99
N MET A 22 -14.30 1.87 10.57
CA MET A 22 -13.41 1.13 11.46
C MET A 22 -12.31 2.04 12.03
N VAL A 23 -11.92 1.79 13.27
CA VAL A 23 -10.95 2.58 14.02
C VAL A 23 -9.80 1.70 14.50
N ILE A 24 -8.59 2.14 14.21
CA ILE A 24 -7.36 1.67 14.86
C ILE A 24 -6.93 2.76 15.84
N LEU A 25 -6.79 2.39 17.11
CA LEU A 25 -6.30 3.30 18.14
C LEU A 25 -4.77 3.31 18.12
N ASP A 26 -4.16 4.48 18.05
CA ASP A 26 -2.70 4.60 18.10
C ASP A 26 -2.22 5.33 19.37
N ASN A 27 -1.03 4.97 19.84
CA ASN A 27 -0.28 5.72 20.84
C ASN A 27 0.83 6.54 20.16
N HIS A 28 0.47 7.71 19.63
CA HIS A 28 1.37 8.48 18.79
C HIS A 28 2.55 9.13 19.56
N LEU A 29 2.24 9.91 20.60
CA LEU A 29 3.22 10.52 21.50
C LEU A 29 2.67 10.53 22.92
N THR A 30 3.56 10.61 23.93
CA THR A 30 3.12 10.72 25.33
C THR A 30 2.72 12.16 25.68
N LYS A 31 3.44 13.13 25.13
CA LYS A 31 3.11 14.55 25.23
C LYS A 31 2.50 15.02 23.91
N PRO A 32 1.30 15.67 23.93
CA PRO A 32 0.72 16.25 22.72
C PRO A 32 1.70 17.21 22.04
N GLY A 33 1.92 17.04 20.75
CA GLY A 33 2.89 17.81 19.97
C GLY A 33 3.01 17.26 18.55
N TRP A 34 3.83 17.92 17.74
CA TRP A 34 4.21 17.42 16.42
C TRP A 34 5.33 16.38 16.56
N CYS A 35 5.27 15.36 15.73
CA CYS A 35 6.22 14.26 15.65
C CYS A 35 6.91 14.34 14.28
N CYS A 36 8.15 13.91 14.09
CA CYS A 36 8.95 13.05 14.96
C CYS A 36 10.43 13.43 14.89
N ASP A 37 10.99 13.94 15.99
CA ASP A 37 12.43 14.22 16.07
C ASP A 37 13.16 13.11 16.83
N ASN A 38 14.45 12.91 16.54
CA ASN A 38 15.27 11.94 17.26
C ASN A 38 15.44 12.26 18.76
N ASN A 39 15.21 13.51 19.14
CA ASN A 39 15.51 14.04 20.48
C ASN A 39 14.31 14.72 21.16
N ASP A 40 13.07 14.45 20.71
CA ASP A 40 11.85 15.03 21.32
C ASP A 40 11.47 14.40 22.67
N GLY A 41 12.28 13.47 23.19
CA GLY A 41 12.06 12.81 24.47
C GLY A 41 10.90 11.81 24.47
N ASN A 42 10.37 11.44 23.30
CA ASN A 42 9.30 10.45 23.13
C ASN A 42 9.73 9.22 22.29
N GLY A 43 10.93 9.22 21.70
CA GLY A 43 11.32 8.25 20.68
C GLY A 43 11.46 6.80 21.17
N PHE A 44 11.90 6.54 22.40
CA PHE A 44 12.09 5.18 22.89
C PHE A 44 11.82 5.01 24.38
N PHE A 45 11.63 3.76 24.80
CA PHE A 45 11.43 3.38 26.20
C PHE A 45 12.54 3.95 27.11
N GLY A 46 12.13 4.63 28.17
CA GLY A 46 13.03 5.31 29.11
C GLY A 46 13.48 6.71 28.65
N ASP A 47 12.93 7.25 27.57
CA ASP A 47 13.03 8.68 27.27
C ASP A 47 12.25 9.53 28.26
N GLN A 48 12.56 10.83 28.27
CA GLN A 48 12.07 11.80 29.25
C GLN A 48 10.55 11.73 29.44
N PHE A 49 9.81 11.47 28.36
CA PHE A 49 8.36 11.39 28.36
C PHE A 49 7.84 9.98 28.11
N PHE A 50 8.70 8.95 28.03
CA PHE A 50 8.29 7.59 27.67
C PHE A 50 8.69 6.57 28.74
N ASP A 51 7.97 6.61 29.87
CA ASP A 51 8.04 5.59 30.91
C ASP A 51 7.27 4.32 30.51
N PRO A 52 7.91 3.14 30.42
CA PRO A 52 7.24 1.90 29.99
C PRO A 52 6.12 1.43 30.91
N THR A 53 6.20 1.70 32.22
CA THR A 53 5.17 1.33 33.20
C THR A 53 3.92 2.16 32.97
N VAL A 54 4.10 3.48 32.82
CA VAL A 54 2.99 4.41 32.54
C VAL A 54 2.36 4.11 31.19
N TRP A 55 3.17 3.86 30.17
CA TRP A 55 2.70 3.48 28.83
C TRP A 55 1.90 2.18 28.84
N THR A 56 2.39 1.13 29.50
CA THR A 56 1.66 -0.15 29.60
C THR A 56 0.30 0.04 30.27
N ALA A 57 0.25 0.81 31.36
CA ALA A 57 -1.01 1.13 32.05
C ALA A 57 -1.97 1.93 31.16
N ALA A 58 -1.45 2.88 30.36
CA ALA A 58 -2.23 3.64 29.40
C ALA A 58 -2.80 2.76 28.29
N LEU A 59 -2.01 1.80 27.77
CA LEU A 59 -2.47 0.83 26.78
C LEU A 59 -3.62 -0.03 27.32
N SER A 60 -3.45 -0.64 28.50
CA SER A 60 -4.53 -1.42 29.13
C SER A 60 -5.78 -0.58 29.36
N LYS A 61 -5.62 0.68 29.80
CA LYS A 61 -6.75 1.57 30.01
C LYS A 61 -7.52 1.83 28.71
N MET A 62 -6.83 2.21 27.63
CA MET A 62 -7.48 2.50 26.35
C MET A 62 -8.13 1.25 25.76
N ALA A 63 -7.48 0.09 25.85
CA ALA A 63 -8.04 -1.18 25.42
C ALA A 63 -9.34 -1.53 26.17
N ALA A 64 -9.34 -1.38 27.51
CA ALA A 64 -10.52 -1.63 28.34
C ALA A 64 -11.66 -0.63 28.10
N THR A 65 -11.35 0.66 27.87
CA THR A 65 -12.35 1.69 27.54
C THR A 65 -13.16 1.33 26.30
N PHE A 66 -12.54 0.68 25.31
CA PHE A 66 -13.19 0.30 24.06
C PHE A 66 -13.46 -1.20 23.94
N ASP A 67 -13.44 -1.94 25.06
CA ASP A 67 -13.87 -3.34 25.04
C ASP A 67 -15.36 -3.45 24.72
N GLY A 68 -15.70 -4.32 23.77
CA GLY A 68 -17.05 -4.45 23.23
C GLY A 68 -17.48 -3.39 22.22
N VAL A 69 -16.64 -2.40 21.88
CA VAL A 69 -16.95 -1.39 20.85
C VAL A 69 -16.56 -1.93 19.47
N SER A 70 -17.56 -2.35 18.69
CA SER A 70 -17.35 -3.19 17.50
C SER A 70 -16.58 -2.54 16.34
N ASN A 71 -16.58 -1.21 16.24
CA ASN A 71 -15.83 -0.51 15.19
C ASN A 71 -14.37 -0.25 15.58
N VAL A 72 -13.96 -0.49 16.84
CA VAL A 72 -12.54 -0.48 17.21
C VAL A 72 -11.96 -1.86 16.90
N VAL A 73 -11.18 -1.93 15.83
CA VAL A 73 -10.71 -3.20 15.25
C VAL A 73 -9.25 -3.50 15.56
N GLY A 74 -8.47 -2.49 15.97
CA GLY A 74 -7.05 -2.65 16.23
C GLY A 74 -6.49 -1.59 17.15
N MET A 75 -5.31 -1.87 17.69
CA MET A 75 -4.57 -0.94 18.52
C MET A 75 -3.07 -1.01 18.22
N GLY A 76 -2.53 0.10 17.72
CA GLY A 76 -1.11 0.40 17.61
C GLY A 76 -0.51 0.63 18.99
N LEU A 77 0.60 -0.05 19.27
CA LEU A 77 1.22 0.01 20.59
C LEU A 77 2.01 1.30 20.81
N ARG A 78 2.68 1.82 19.78
CA ARG A 78 3.47 3.06 19.83
C ARG A 78 3.86 3.50 18.42
N ASN A 79 3.71 4.77 18.09
CA ASN A 79 4.22 5.31 16.83
C ASN A 79 5.76 5.47 16.81
N GLU A 80 6.40 5.02 15.73
CA GLU A 80 7.77 5.38 15.32
C GLU A 80 8.85 5.28 16.42
N LEU A 81 9.11 4.08 16.95
CA LEU A 81 10.21 3.90 17.91
C LEU A 81 11.56 4.26 17.26
N ARG A 82 12.34 5.14 17.90
CA ARG A 82 13.50 5.81 17.28
C ARG A 82 14.49 6.38 18.31
N GLY A 83 15.52 7.07 17.81
CA GLY A 83 16.45 7.82 18.64
C GLY A 83 17.60 6.99 19.21
N PRO A 84 18.52 7.61 19.98
CA PRO A 84 19.79 7.01 20.37
C PRO A 84 19.69 5.90 21.41
N LYS A 85 18.57 5.79 22.14
CA LYS A 85 18.34 4.73 23.13
C LYS A 85 17.78 3.44 22.53
N GLN A 86 17.33 3.48 21.29
CA GLN A 86 16.65 2.35 20.67
C GLN A 86 17.54 1.11 20.66
N ASN A 87 16.97 -0.04 21.05
CA ASN A 87 17.66 -1.31 21.00
C ASN A 87 16.67 -2.47 20.92
N VAL A 88 17.10 -3.58 20.31
CA VAL A 88 16.26 -4.75 20.05
C VAL A 88 15.82 -5.45 21.35
N ASN A 89 16.65 -5.47 22.39
CA ASN A 89 16.33 -6.20 23.62
C ASN A 89 15.15 -5.55 24.37
N ASP A 90 15.19 -4.24 24.51
CA ASP A 90 14.10 -3.48 25.13
C ASP A 90 12.86 -3.45 24.23
N TRP A 91 13.01 -3.40 22.91
CA TRP A 91 11.88 -3.56 21.99
C TRP A 91 11.14 -4.88 22.27
N PHE A 92 11.84 -6.02 22.31
CA PHE A 92 11.20 -7.31 22.59
C PHE A 92 10.55 -7.35 23.97
N LYS A 93 11.22 -6.78 24.98
CA LYS A 93 10.70 -6.75 26.34
C LYS A 93 9.39 -5.96 26.41
N TYR A 94 9.42 -4.71 25.96
CA TYR A 94 8.32 -3.79 26.19
C TYR A 94 7.20 -3.93 25.15
N MET A 95 7.49 -4.24 23.88
CA MET A 95 6.45 -4.46 22.89
C MET A 95 5.64 -5.73 23.21
N GLN A 96 6.28 -6.79 23.70
CA GLN A 96 5.56 -7.96 24.20
C GLN A 96 4.74 -7.62 25.45
N GLN A 97 5.30 -6.87 26.40
CA GLN A 97 4.57 -6.42 27.58
C GLN A 97 3.33 -5.60 27.22
N GLY A 98 3.44 -4.65 26.29
CA GLY A 98 2.31 -3.86 25.79
C GLY A 98 1.27 -4.71 25.06
N ALA A 99 1.71 -5.65 24.23
CA ALA A 99 0.83 -6.57 23.52
C ALA A 99 0.00 -7.43 24.47
N GLU A 100 0.62 -8.01 25.50
CA GLU A 100 -0.07 -8.80 26.53
C GLU A 100 -1.04 -7.93 27.35
N ALA A 101 -0.66 -6.70 27.64
CA ALA A 101 -1.46 -5.74 28.39
C ALA A 101 -2.72 -5.30 27.61
N VAL A 102 -2.62 -5.12 26.29
CA VAL A 102 -3.77 -4.86 25.40
C VAL A 102 -4.64 -6.11 25.31
N HIS A 103 -4.06 -7.29 25.02
CA HIS A 103 -4.84 -8.53 24.87
C HIS A 103 -5.61 -8.89 26.14
N SER A 104 -5.00 -8.71 27.31
CA SER A 104 -5.64 -8.99 28.60
C SER A 104 -6.84 -8.08 28.87
N ALA A 105 -6.78 -6.83 28.41
CA ALA A 105 -7.82 -5.83 28.61
C ALA A 105 -8.91 -5.86 27.53
N ASN A 106 -8.57 -6.23 26.29
CA ASN A 106 -9.49 -6.36 25.16
C ASN A 106 -9.04 -7.49 24.23
N LYS A 107 -9.79 -8.59 24.23
CA LYS A 107 -9.44 -9.78 23.46
C LYS A 107 -9.76 -9.66 21.97
N ASN A 108 -10.63 -8.74 21.59
CA ASN A 108 -11.22 -8.68 20.24
C ASN A 108 -10.44 -7.80 19.26
N VAL A 109 -9.60 -6.89 19.74
CA VAL A 109 -8.80 -6.01 18.88
C VAL A 109 -7.54 -6.70 18.34
N LEU A 110 -7.17 -6.38 17.09
CA LEU A 110 -5.84 -6.61 16.55
C LEU A 110 -4.79 -5.85 17.37
N VAL A 111 -3.63 -6.45 17.56
CA VAL A 111 -2.49 -5.84 18.26
C VAL A 111 -1.39 -5.56 17.25
N ILE A 112 -1.09 -4.29 17.03
CA ILE A 112 -0.20 -3.81 15.96
C ILE A 112 1.15 -3.39 16.57
N LEU A 113 2.24 -4.00 16.10
CA LEU A 113 3.60 -3.73 16.57
C LEU A 113 4.37 -2.89 15.55
N SER A 114 4.76 -1.70 16.02
CA SER A 114 5.70 -0.80 15.37
C SER A 114 7.14 -1.33 15.35
N GLY A 115 7.88 -0.86 14.35
CA GLY A 115 9.27 -1.19 14.12
C GLY A 115 10.23 -0.28 14.88
N LEU A 116 11.51 -0.42 14.56
CA LEU A 116 12.54 0.53 14.95
C LEU A 116 12.79 1.53 13.81
N SER A 117 13.56 2.58 14.12
CA SER A 117 13.97 3.60 13.16
C SER A 117 12.78 4.21 12.42
N PHE A 118 11.84 4.79 13.16
CA PHE A 118 10.64 5.44 12.59
C PHE A 118 9.77 4.44 11.82
N ASP A 119 9.58 3.24 12.37
CA ASP A 119 8.80 2.15 11.76
C ASP A 119 9.29 1.73 10.38
N THR A 120 10.59 1.89 10.13
CA THR A 120 11.21 1.46 8.88
C THR A 120 11.98 0.14 8.99
N ASP A 121 12.15 -0.42 10.20
CA ASP A 121 12.91 -1.65 10.43
C ASP A 121 12.26 -2.62 11.43
N LEU A 122 11.91 -3.81 10.94
CA LEU A 122 11.47 -4.99 11.71
C LEU A 122 12.39 -6.21 11.42
N SER A 123 13.55 -6.00 10.81
CA SER A 123 14.41 -7.08 10.30
C SER A 123 14.89 -8.02 11.42
N PHE A 124 15.05 -7.51 12.64
CA PHE A 124 15.44 -8.26 13.82
C PHE A 124 14.39 -9.30 14.26
N VAL A 125 13.12 -9.14 13.88
CA VAL A 125 12.05 -10.13 14.14
C VAL A 125 12.28 -11.41 13.32
N ARG A 126 13.07 -11.34 12.24
CA ARG A 126 13.38 -12.51 11.41
C ARG A 126 14.12 -13.60 12.18
N SER A 127 15.09 -13.22 13.01
CA SER A 127 15.95 -14.12 13.78
C SER A 127 15.41 -14.42 15.18
N ARG A 128 14.60 -13.51 15.74
CA ARG A 128 13.95 -13.68 17.04
C ARG A 128 12.45 -13.44 16.91
N PRO A 129 11.60 -14.48 16.87
CA PRO A 129 10.16 -14.28 16.83
C PRO A 129 9.65 -13.71 18.16
N VAL A 130 8.59 -12.91 18.08
CA VAL A 130 7.84 -12.42 19.25
C VAL A 130 7.16 -13.61 19.94
N LYS A 131 7.17 -13.63 21.27
CA LYS A 131 6.51 -14.65 22.08
C LYS A 131 5.35 -14.03 22.85
N LEU A 132 4.13 -14.44 22.52
CA LEU A 132 2.88 -13.95 23.11
C LEU A 132 2.00 -15.12 23.53
N SER A 133 1.08 -14.88 24.46
CA SER A 133 0.07 -15.82 24.95
C SER A 133 -1.07 -16.05 23.95
N PHE A 134 -1.16 -15.23 22.91
CA PHE A 134 -2.23 -15.25 21.90
C PHE A 134 -1.67 -15.33 20.47
N THR A 135 -2.51 -15.79 19.54
CA THR A 135 -2.21 -15.93 18.10
C THR A 135 -3.30 -15.27 17.26
N GLU A 136 -3.12 -15.24 15.93
CA GLU A 136 -4.14 -14.87 14.91
C GLU A 136 -4.65 -13.43 14.89
N LYS A 137 -4.21 -12.57 15.83
CA LYS A 137 -4.55 -11.14 15.85
C LYS A 137 -3.34 -10.20 15.95
N LEU A 138 -2.17 -10.73 15.64
CA LEU A 138 -0.91 -9.98 15.62
C LEU A 138 -0.69 -9.35 14.25
N VAL A 139 -0.39 -8.07 14.22
CA VAL A 139 -0.07 -7.31 13.01
C VAL A 139 1.25 -6.58 13.24
N PHE A 140 2.04 -6.41 12.18
CA PHE A 140 3.22 -5.54 12.20
C PHE A 140 2.96 -4.34 11.32
N GLU A 141 3.54 -3.18 11.64
CA GLU A 141 3.37 -1.98 10.84
C GLU A 141 4.69 -1.43 10.28
N LEU A 142 4.60 -0.73 9.16
CA LEU A 142 5.70 -0.01 8.53
C LEU A 142 5.27 1.36 8.08
N HIS A 143 6.20 2.31 8.18
CA HIS A 143 6.08 3.63 7.56
C HIS A 143 6.95 3.69 6.31
N TRP A 144 6.44 4.36 5.28
CA TRP A 144 7.23 4.56 4.07
C TRP A 144 6.95 5.94 3.44
N TYR A 145 7.99 6.76 3.42
CA TYR A 145 8.00 8.06 2.76
C TYR A 145 9.21 8.21 1.84
N SER A 146 9.11 9.12 0.87
CA SER A 146 10.20 9.40 -0.07
C SER A 146 11.45 9.93 0.65
N PHE A 147 11.26 10.74 1.70
CA PHE A 147 12.33 11.37 2.47
C PHE A 147 13.10 10.39 3.37
N THR A 148 12.57 9.18 3.62
CA THR A 148 13.33 8.10 4.27
C THR A 148 14.61 7.79 3.49
N ASP A 149 14.59 7.94 2.17
CA ASP A 149 15.74 7.73 1.29
C ASP A 149 16.43 9.07 0.92
N GLY A 150 16.20 10.13 1.70
CA GLY A 150 16.68 11.49 1.43
C GLY A 150 16.17 12.01 0.09
N ASN A 151 17.05 12.64 -0.69
CA ASN A 151 16.74 13.13 -2.05
C ASN A 151 17.07 12.11 -3.15
N SER A 152 17.18 10.82 -2.81
CA SER A 152 17.68 9.81 -3.74
C SER A 152 16.74 9.56 -4.91
N TRP A 153 15.42 9.69 -4.73
CA TRP A 153 14.45 9.49 -5.81
C TRP A 153 14.55 10.58 -6.87
N ALA A 154 14.84 11.82 -6.48
CA ALA A 154 15.05 12.93 -7.41
C ALA A 154 16.43 12.90 -8.11
N THR A 155 17.46 12.34 -7.47
CA THR A 155 18.85 12.46 -7.93
C THR A 155 19.42 11.21 -8.61
N ASN A 156 18.73 10.07 -8.53
CA ASN A 156 19.17 8.80 -9.11
C ASN A 156 18.21 8.31 -10.19
N ASN A 157 18.67 7.34 -10.98
CA ASN A 157 17.82 6.62 -11.92
C ASN A 157 16.62 5.97 -11.19
N PRO A 158 15.36 6.24 -11.59
CA PRO A 158 14.17 5.75 -10.88
C PRO A 158 14.05 4.22 -10.80
N ASN A 159 14.55 3.47 -11.80
CA ASN A 159 14.52 2.00 -11.74
C ASN A 159 15.48 1.47 -10.68
N ASP A 160 16.69 2.01 -10.62
CA ASP A 160 17.74 1.56 -9.70
C ASP A 160 17.40 1.90 -8.25
N ILE A 161 16.89 3.11 -7.99
CA ILE A 161 16.42 3.48 -6.65
C ILE A 161 15.21 2.62 -6.24
N CYS A 162 14.22 2.43 -7.12
CA CYS A 162 13.07 1.57 -6.79
C CYS A 162 13.52 0.13 -6.48
N GLY A 163 14.39 -0.48 -7.30
CA GLY A 163 14.92 -1.81 -7.01
C GLY A 163 15.69 -1.90 -5.68
N ARG A 164 16.49 -0.88 -5.36
CA ARG A 164 17.22 -0.81 -4.08
C ARG A 164 16.27 -0.68 -2.89
N VAL A 165 15.28 0.20 -2.98
CA VAL A 165 14.33 0.44 -1.89
C VAL A 165 13.41 -0.77 -1.70
N LEU A 166 12.95 -1.42 -2.77
CA LEU A 166 12.19 -2.67 -2.65
C LEU A 166 12.99 -3.77 -1.94
N ASN A 167 14.30 -3.87 -2.18
CA ASN A 167 15.17 -4.78 -1.43
C ASN A 167 15.29 -4.37 0.04
N ARG A 168 15.37 -3.07 0.34
CA ARG A 168 15.37 -2.56 1.73
C ARG A 168 14.06 -2.89 2.43
N VAL A 169 12.91 -2.50 1.88
CA VAL A 169 11.58 -2.73 2.45
C VAL A 169 11.28 -4.22 2.60
N GLY A 170 11.60 -5.03 1.58
CA GLY A 170 11.47 -6.48 1.65
C GLY A 170 12.30 -7.09 2.79
N ASN A 171 13.50 -6.56 3.04
CA ASN A 171 14.32 -7.02 4.15
C ASN A 171 13.86 -6.51 5.51
N ALA A 172 13.39 -5.27 5.56
CA ALA A 172 13.07 -4.58 6.78
C ALA A 172 11.74 -5.06 7.39
N GLY A 173 10.70 -5.29 6.58
CA GLY A 173 9.44 -5.84 7.08
C GLY A 173 8.62 -6.62 6.07
N GLY A 174 8.81 -6.42 4.75
CA GLY A 174 8.07 -7.15 3.72
C GLY A 174 8.20 -8.68 3.79
N PHE A 175 9.28 -9.21 4.38
CA PHE A 175 9.44 -10.65 4.61
C PHE A 175 8.35 -11.25 5.53
N LEU A 176 7.66 -10.44 6.34
CA LEU A 176 6.61 -10.88 7.25
C LEU A 176 5.39 -11.45 6.51
N LEU A 177 5.06 -10.88 5.35
CA LEU A 177 4.01 -11.40 4.46
C LEU A 177 4.30 -12.84 4.03
N ASN A 178 5.55 -13.14 3.66
CA ASN A 178 5.99 -14.49 3.30
C ASN A 178 5.97 -15.47 4.48
N LYS A 179 5.99 -14.96 5.72
CA LYS A 179 5.82 -15.75 6.95
C LYS A 179 4.36 -15.90 7.37
N GLY A 180 3.40 -15.33 6.62
CA GLY A 180 1.97 -15.39 6.91
C GLY A 180 1.49 -14.39 7.96
N PHE A 181 2.28 -13.37 8.30
CA PHE A 181 1.85 -12.28 9.17
C PHE A 181 1.24 -11.14 8.35
N PRO A 182 0.14 -10.51 8.82
CA PRO A 182 -0.32 -9.24 8.28
C PRO A 182 0.74 -8.15 8.46
N LEU A 183 0.90 -7.33 7.43
CA LEU A 183 1.77 -6.17 7.42
C LEU A 183 0.92 -4.95 7.04
N PHE A 184 0.80 -4.01 7.96
CA PHE A 184 0.04 -2.79 7.81
C PHE A 184 0.97 -1.65 7.39
N LEU A 185 0.77 -1.08 6.21
CA LEU A 185 1.45 0.16 5.81
C LEU A 185 0.72 1.33 6.47
N SER A 186 0.98 1.53 7.78
CA SER A 186 0.22 2.43 8.65
C SER A 186 0.38 3.91 8.29
N GLU A 187 1.51 4.27 7.67
CA GLU A 187 1.73 5.62 7.17
C GLU A 187 2.55 5.67 5.88
N PHE A 188 2.01 6.42 4.92
CA PHE A 188 2.68 6.87 3.71
C PHE A 188 1.95 8.11 3.19
N GLY A 189 2.60 8.87 2.31
CA GLY A 189 2.00 10.04 1.69
C GLY A 189 2.97 10.76 0.77
N ILE A 190 2.46 11.79 0.09
CA ILE A 190 3.22 12.70 -0.77
C ILE A 190 2.70 14.13 -0.60
N ASP A 191 3.49 15.11 -1.00
CA ASP A 191 2.99 16.47 -1.18
C ASP A 191 1.98 16.53 -2.34
N GLU A 192 0.70 16.66 -2.01
CA GLU A 192 -0.40 16.62 -2.98
C GLU A 192 -0.54 17.91 -3.81
N ARG A 193 0.26 18.95 -3.55
CA ARG A 193 0.40 20.10 -4.48
C ARG A 193 1.03 19.68 -5.82
N GLY A 194 1.73 18.54 -5.83
CA GLY A 194 2.57 18.09 -6.94
C GLY A 194 3.89 18.86 -7.00
N GLN A 195 4.70 18.56 -8.03
CA GLN A 195 5.99 19.21 -8.33
C GLN A 195 7.17 18.76 -7.47
N ASN A 196 6.97 17.78 -6.58
CA ASN A 196 8.06 17.15 -5.84
C ASN A 196 8.52 15.88 -6.57
N ALA A 197 9.64 15.97 -7.28
CA ALA A 197 10.19 14.84 -8.04
C ALA A 197 10.54 13.62 -7.15
N ASN A 198 10.88 13.84 -5.87
CA ASN A 198 11.17 12.76 -4.94
C ASN A 198 9.90 11.95 -4.66
N ASP A 199 8.82 12.65 -4.34
CA ASP A 199 7.51 12.06 -4.06
C ASP A 199 6.89 11.40 -5.30
N GLU A 200 6.91 12.08 -6.45
CA GLU A 200 6.31 11.59 -7.69
C GLU A 200 6.93 10.27 -8.15
N ARG A 201 8.27 10.16 -8.10
CA ARG A 201 9.00 8.95 -8.51
C ARG A 201 8.90 7.82 -7.48
N TYR A 202 8.90 8.17 -6.19
CA TYR A 202 8.71 7.22 -5.10
C TYR A 202 7.34 6.54 -5.18
N PHE A 203 6.28 7.34 -5.38
CA PHE A 203 4.91 6.87 -5.25
C PHE A 203 4.55 5.75 -6.22
N GLY A 204 5.06 5.80 -7.46
CA GLY A 204 4.86 4.73 -8.43
C GLY A 204 5.52 3.40 -8.00
N CYS A 205 6.64 3.47 -7.27
CA CYS A 205 7.30 2.28 -6.73
C CYS A 205 6.50 1.70 -5.55
N LEU A 206 6.06 2.56 -4.61
CA LEU A 206 5.19 2.17 -3.50
C LEU A 206 3.90 1.53 -3.98
N SER A 207 3.17 2.18 -4.89
CA SER A 207 1.84 1.70 -5.29
C SER A 207 1.92 0.38 -6.04
N GLY A 208 2.97 0.18 -6.84
CA GLY A 208 3.24 -1.11 -7.47
C GLY A 208 3.57 -2.23 -6.47
N TRP A 209 4.31 -1.92 -5.40
CA TRP A 209 4.60 -2.89 -4.33
C TRP A 209 3.36 -3.20 -3.48
N ALA A 210 2.64 -2.16 -3.04
CA ALA A 210 1.46 -2.30 -2.21
C ALA A 210 0.38 -3.13 -2.91
N ALA A 211 0.15 -2.87 -4.21
CA ALA A 211 -0.81 -3.64 -4.99
C ALA A 211 -0.37 -5.09 -5.23
N GLU A 212 0.91 -5.34 -5.49
CA GLU A 212 1.44 -6.71 -5.67
C GLU A 212 1.29 -7.56 -4.41
N ASN A 213 1.45 -6.93 -3.25
CA ASN A 213 1.46 -7.61 -1.96
C ASN A 213 0.10 -7.57 -1.25
N ASP A 214 -0.89 -6.86 -1.80
CA ASP A 214 -2.23 -6.68 -1.23
C ASP A 214 -2.19 -6.30 0.26
N VAL A 215 -1.33 -5.33 0.60
CA VAL A 215 -1.16 -4.86 1.98
C VAL A 215 -2.31 -3.93 2.38
N ASP A 216 -2.77 -4.05 3.61
CA ASP A 216 -3.61 -3.03 4.23
C ASP A 216 -2.80 -1.76 4.50
N TRP A 217 -3.43 -0.60 4.43
CA TRP A 217 -2.72 0.67 4.49
C TRP A 217 -3.56 1.80 5.11
N SER A 218 -2.87 2.82 5.61
CA SER A 218 -3.44 4.09 6.05
C SER A 218 -2.63 5.25 5.47
N LEU A 219 -3.34 6.19 4.84
CA LEU A 219 -2.76 7.38 4.23
C LEU A 219 -2.56 8.44 5.30
N TRP A 220 -1.35 9.01 5.36
CA TRP A 220 -1.12 10.27 6.07
C TRP A 220 -1.33 11.43 5.09
N ALA A 221 -2.41 12.21 5.19
CA ALA A 221 -3.53 12.11 6.15
C ALA A 221 -4.86 12.54 5.49
N ILE A 222 -6.01 12.33 6.15
CA ILE A 222 -7.29 12.88 5.68
C ILE A 222 -7.38 14.42 5.86
N THR A 223 -6.59 14.97 6.78
CA THR A 223 -6.66 16.35 7.25
C THR A 223 -6.42 17.38 6.14
N GLY A 224 -7.21 18.45 6.09
CA GLY A 224 -6.95 19.57 5.19
C GLY A 224 -6.09 20.70 5.79
N SER A 225 -6.35 21.01 7.06
CA SER A 225 -5.64 22.04 7.83
C SER A 225 -5.66 21.72 9.31
N TYR A 226 -4.72 22.28 10.07
CA TYR A 226 -4.63 22.10 11.52
C TYR A 226 -5.36 23.20 12.27
N TYR A 227 -6.13 22.84 13.30
CA TYR A 227 -6.64 23.82 14.26
C TYR A 227 -5.49 24.62 14.89
N LEU A 228 -4.41 23.92 15.26
CA LEU A 228 -3.15 24.49 15.70
C LEU A 228 -2.03 23.49 15.42
N ARG A 229 -0.96 23.93 14.75
CA ARG A 229 0.29 23.16 14.60
C ARG A 229 1.47 24.09 14.83
N GLU A 230 2.30 23.76 15.82
CA GLU A 230 3.53 24.49 16.13
C GLU A 230 3.33 26.01 16.32
N GLY A 231 2.20 26.41 16.91
CA GLY A 231 1.84 27.81 17.14
C GLY A 231 1.13 28.50 15.98
N VAL A 232 0.93 27.82 14.85
CA VAL A 232 0.23 28.34 13.67
C VAL A 232 -1.19 27.78 13.59
N VAL A 233 -2.17 28.67 13.62
CA VAL A 233 -3.60 28.34 13.45
C VAL A 233 -3.90 28.20 11.95
N GLY A 234 -4.65 27.17 11.58
CA GLY A 234 -5.06 26.95 10.19
C GLY A 234 -3.92 26.57 9.25
N LEU A 235 -2.81 26.03 9.78
CA LEU A 235 -1.69 25.60 8.95
C LEU A 235 -2.17 24.53 7.96
N ASN A 236 -1.89 24.74 6.68
CA ASN A 236 -2.34 23.86 5.60
C ASN A 236 -1.54 22.55 5.62
N GLU A 237 -2.22 21.40 5.54
CA GLU A 237 -1.56 20.08 5.44
C GLU A 237 -1.49 19.68 3.96
N TYR A 238 -0.31 19.80 3.36
CA TYR A 238 -0.13 19.51 1.94
C TYR A 238 -0.01 18.02 1.62
N TYR A 239 0.24 17.17 2.62
CA TYR A 239 0.11 15.71 2.53
C TYR A 239 -1.34 15.25 2.78
N GLY A 240 -2.24 16.20 3.00
CA GLY A 240 -3.64 15.97 3.31
C GLY A 240 -4.51 15.71 2.08
N ALA A 241 -5.35 14.68 2.14
CA ALA A 241 -6.28 14.32 1.07
C ALA A 241 -7.38 15.37 0.82
N LEU A 242 -7.70 16.18 1.84
CA LEU A 242 -8.68 17.27 1.74
C LEU A 242 -8.00 18.62 1.56
N ASP A 243 -8.70 19.56 0.94
CA ASP A 243 -8.28 20.96 0.84
C ASP A 243 -8.34 21.70 2.20
N SER A 244 -7.75 22.88 2.28
CA SER A 244 -7.56 23.59 3.55
C SER A 244 -8.86 23.94 4.28
N ASP A 245 -9.97 24.07 3.56
CA ASP A 245 -11.30 24.36 4.12
C ASP A 245 -12.17 23.12 4.32
N TRP A 246 -11.62 21.93 4.05
CA TRP A 246 -12.28 20.63 4.22
C TRP A 246 -13.52 20.43 3.34
N SER A 247 -13.62 21.17 2.23
CA SER A 247 -14.78 21.15 1.35
C SER A 247 -14.63 20.17 0.18
N SER A 248 -13.40 19.92 -0.27
CA SER A 248 -13.11 19.09 -1.44
C SER A 248 -11.87 18.23 -1.26
N VAL A 249 -11.74 17.22 -2.13
CA VAL A 249 -10.48 16.49 -2.29
C VAL A 249 -9.43 17.40 -2.90
N ARG A 250 -8.24 17.45 -2.30
CA ARG A 250 -7.12 18.27 -2.75
C ARG A 250 -6.59 17.84 -4.12
N ASN A 251 -6.35 16.54 -4.31
CA ASN A 251 -5.81 16.00 -5.55
C ASN A 251 -6.57 14.74 -6.01
N SER A 252 -7.51 14.93 -6.95
CA SER A 252 -8.29 13.81 -7.51
C SER A 252 -7.44 12.80 -8.29
N SER A 253 -6.34 13.25 -8.91
CA SER A 253 -5.38 12.36 -9.58
C SER A 253 -4.69 11.44 -8.57
N PHE A 254 -4.36 11.96 -7.38
CA PHE A 254 -3.81 11.15 -6.30
C PHE A 254 -4.79 10.06 -5.83
N LEU A 255 -6.06 10.42 -5.58
CA LEU A 255 -7.09 9.42 -5.23
C LEU A 255 -7.25 8.33 -6.32
N GLN A 256 -7.15 8.71 -7.59
CA GLN A 256 -7.17 7.73 -8.67
C GLN A 256 -5.98 6.75 -8.58
N LYS A 257 -4.77 7.24 -8.27
CA LYS A 257 -3.57 6.39 -8.16
C LYS A 257 -3.70 5.31 -7.09
N ILE A 258 -4.41 5.57 -6.00
CA ILE A 258 -4.62 4.60 -4.91
C ILE A 258 -5.93 3.81 -5.02
N SER A 259 -6.76 4.08 -6.02
CA SER A 259 -8.10 3.48 -6.13
C SER A 259 -8.09 1.94 -6.17
N LEU A 260 -7.10 1.32 -6.83
CA LEU A 260 -6.97 -0.14 -6.82
C LEU A 260 -6.63 -0.67 -5.42
N LEU A 261 -5.79 0.05 -4.66
CA LEU A 261 -5.34 -0.36 -3.33
C LEU A 261 -6.49 -0.39 -2.31
N GLN A 262 -7.61 0.29 -2.58
CA GLN A 262 -8.82 0.24 -1.74
C GLN A 262 -9.59 -1.09 -1.88
N SER A 263 -9.27 -1.91 -2.88
CA SER A 263 -9.96 -3.18 -3.13
C SER A 263 -9.10 -4.35 -2.65
N PRO A 264 -9.64 -5.26 -1.82
CA PRO A 264 -8.91 -6.45 -1.42
C PRO A 264 -8.76 -7.38 -2.63
N LEU A 265 -7.54 -7.69 -3.01
CA LEU A 265 -7.22 -8.52 -4.18
C LEU A 265 -7.10 -10.01 -3.81
N GLN A 266 -6.80 -10.30 -2.54
CA GLN A 266 -6.58 -11.61 -1.96
C GLN A 266 -7.27 -11.72 -0.59
N GLY A 267 -7.09 -12.85 0.10
CA GLY A 267 -7.67 -13.06 1.44
C GLY A 267 -9.10 -13.66 1.46
N PRO A 268 -9.85 -13.48 2.57
CA PRO A 268 -11.19 -14.05 2.77
C PRO A 268 -12.27 -13.35 1.93
N GLY A 269 -13.41 -14.01 1.66
CA GLY A 269 -14.52 -13.46 0.88
C GLY A 269 -14.83 -14.27 -0.40
N PRO A 270 -15.67 -13.76 -1.32
CA PRO A 270 -15.93 -14.42 -2.61
C PRO A 270 -14.63 -14.63 -3.38
N ARG A 271 -14.39 -15.87 -3.81
CA ARG A 271 -13.14 -16.28 -4.46
C ARG A 271 -13.37 -16.74 -5.89
N THR A 272 -12.33 -16.56 -6.68
CA THR A 272 -12.19 -16.97 -8.08
C THR A 272 -10.94 -17.84 -8.20
N ASP A 273 -10.84 -18.58 -9.30
CA ASP A 273 -9.53 -19.06 -9.73
C ASP A 273 -8.59 -17.88 -9.95
N ALA A 274 -7.34 -18.02 -9.50
CA ALA A 274 -6.33 -16.98 -9.62
C ALA A 274 -6.26 -16.40 -11.05
N TYR A 275 -6.16 -15.07 -11.11
CA TYR A 275 -5.98 -14.31 -12.33
C TYR A 275 -5.03 -13.14 -12.05
N ASN A 276 -4.70 -12.37 -13.08
CA ASN A 276 -3.85 -11.21 -12.93
C ASN A 276 -4.55 -9.94 -13.41
N LEU A 277 -4.20 -8.84 -12.78
CA LEU A 277 -4.37 -7.48 -13.29
C LEU A 277 -3.03 -7.00 -13.84
N VAL A 278 -3.05 -6.08 -14.78
CA VAL A 278 -1.83 -5.38 -15.25
C VAL A 278 -2.00 -3.90 -14.91
N LEU A 279 -1.53 -3.51 -13.72
CA LEU A 279 -1.61 -2.15 -13.19
C LEU A 279 -0.53 -1.27 -13.83
N HIS A 280 -0.87 -0.02 -14.10
CA HIS A 280 0.05 1.06 -14.44
C HIS A 280 0.17 2.00 -13.22
N PRO A 281 1.23 1.87 -12.39
CA PRO A 281 1.31 2.52 -11.07
C PRO A 281 1.24 4.05 -11.10
N LEU A 282 1.72 4.67 -12.19
CA LEU A 282 1.70 6.14 -12.34
C LEU A 282 0.26 6.69 -12.39
N THR A 283 -0.70 5.93 -12.92
CA THR A 283 -2.09 6.39 -13.10
C THR A 283 -3.08 5.71 -12.16
N GLY A 284 -2.71 4.59 -11.53
CA GLY A 284 -3.63 3.74 -10.76
C GLY A 284 -4.61 2.92 -11.63
N LEU A 285 -4.48 3.01 -12.96
CA LEU A 285 -5.36 2.34 -13.91
C LEU A 285 -4.75 1.00 -14.35
N CYS A 286 -5.60 0.10 -14.84
CA CYS A 286 -5.16 -1.19 -15.37
C CYS A 286 -5.29 -1.25 -16.89
N LEU A 287 -4.61 -2.22 -17.48
CA LEU A 287 -4.77 -2.61 -18.88
C LEU A 287 -6.20 -3.13 -19.11
N VAL A 288 -6.93 -2.51 -20.03
CA VAL A 288 -8.29 -2.89 -20.44
C VAL A 288 -8.39 -2.96 -21.97
N ARG A 289 -9.37 -3.69 -22.49
CA ARG A 289 -9.72 -3.62 -23.91
C ARG A 289 -10.42 -2.31 -24.23
N SER A 290 -10.11 -1.71 -25.37
CA SER A 290 -10.82 -0.53 -25.83
C SER A 290 -12.28 -0.88 -26.17
N LEU A 291 -13.20 -0.01 -25.76
CA LEU A 291 -14.62 -0.15 -26.07
C LEU A 291 -14.91 0.07 -27.57
N ASN A 292 -14.08 0.86 -28.24
CA ASN A 292 -14.25 1.19 -29.67
C ASN A 292 -13.66 0.10 -30.57
N ASP A 293 -12.59 -0.56 -30.12
CA ASP A 293 -11.93 -1.65 -30.84
C ASP A 293 -11.37 -2.67 -29.84
N THR A 294 -12.07 -3.80 -29.71
CA THR A 294 -11.71 -4.86 -28.75
C THR A 294 -10.39 -5.56 -29.05
N THR A 295 -9.77 -5.31 -30.21
CA THR A 295 -8.41 -5.77 -30.53
C THR A 295 -7.32 -4.85 -29.98
N MET A 296 -7.69 -3.64 -29.56
CA MET A 296 -6.79 -2.62 -29.03
C MET A 296 -6.88 -2.52 -27.50
N LEU A 297 -5.81 -2.02 -26.90
CA LEU A 297 -5.73 -1.82 -25.45
C LEU A 297 -5.58 -0.34 -25.09
N THR A 298 -6.06 -0.02 -23.91
CA THR A 298 -5.98 1.30 -23.27
C THR A 298 -5.84 1.11 -21.75
N LEU A 299 -5.55 2.18 -21.02
CA LEU A 299 -5.73 2.18 -19.57
C LEU A 299 -7.17 2.53 -19.19
N GLY A 300 -7.69 1.85 -18.17
CA GLY A 300 -9.00 2.13 -17.61
C GLY A 300 -9.15 1.62 -16.18
N PRO A 301 -10.33 1.81 -15.57
CA PRO A 301 -10.62 1.32 -14.22
C PRO A 301 -10.33 -0.19 -14.10
N CYS A 302 -9.66 -0.59 -13.03
CA CYS A 302 -9.20 -1.98 -12.87
C CYS A 302 -10.34 -3.00 -12.77
N ASN A 303 -11.52 -2.61 -12.30
CA ASN A 303 -12.71 -3.47 -12.31
C ASN A 303 -13.28 -3.74 -13.71
N SER A 304 -12.84 -3.00 -14.73
CA SER A 304 -13.12 -3.24 -16.14
C SER A 304 -12.00 -4.02 -16.85
N SER A 305 -10.95 -4.43 -16.11
CA SER A 305 -9.86 -5.22 -16.66
C SER A 305 -10.30 -6.66 -16.92
N GLU A 306 -9.76 -7.23 -18.00
CA GLU A 306 -9.91 -8.64 -18.30
C GLU A 306 -9.15 -9.48 -17.26
N PRO A 307 -9.57 -10.72 -16.98
CA PRO A 307 -8.78 -11.62 -16.16
C PRO A 307 -7.53 -12.05 -16.95
N TRP A 308 -6.37 -11.47 -16.66
CA TRP A 308 -5.14 -11.80 -17.39
C TRP A 308 -4.49 -13.08 -16.85
N SER A 309 -3.83 -13.82 -17.73
CA SER A 309 -2.89 -14.88 -17.42
C SER A 309 -1.50 -14.49 -17.92
N TYR A 310 -0.49 -14.61 -17.05
CA TYR A 310 0.90 -14.42 -17.41
C TYR A 310 1.68 -15.73 -17.26
N THR A 311 1.85 -16.45 -18.38
CA THR A 311 2.51 -17.77 -18.40
C THR A 311 3.53 -17.81 -19.51
N LYS A 312 4.71 -18.39 -19.25
CA LYS A 312 5.82 -18.45 -20.22
C LYS A 312 6.15 -17.08 -20.84
N LYS A 313 6.05 -16.01 -20.03
CA LYS A 313 6.25 -14.61 -20.44
C LYS A 313 5.25 -14.10 -21.49
N THR A 314 4.08 -14.72 -21.61
CA THR A 314 3.01 -14.28 -22.50
C THR A 314 1.85 -13.74 -21.66
N LEU A 315 1.38 -12.53 -21.97
CA LEU A 315 0.14 -11.97 -21.43
C LEU A 315 -1.05 -12.39 -22.29
N ARG A 316 -2.00 -13.10 -21.69
CA ARG A 316 -3.21 -13.62 -22.34
C ARG A 316 -4.45 -13.20 -21.56
N ILE A 317 -5.58 -13.07 -22.22
CA ILE A 317 -6.86 -13.08 -21.51
C ILE A 317 -7.17 -14.53 -21.15
N LYS A 318 -7.53 -14.78 -19.88
CA LYS A 318 -7.86 -16.12 -19.39
C LYS A 318 -9.00 -16.70 -20.21
N ASP A 319 -8.90 -17.99 -20.51
CA ASP A 319 -9.85 -18.75 -21.32
C ASP A 319 -10.01 -18.27 -22.78
N GLN A 320 -9.10 -17.40 -23.27
CA GLN A 320 -9.06 -16.95 -24.65
C GLN A 320 -7.73 -17.30 -25.34
N LEU A 321 -7.77 -17.39 -26.67
CA LEU A 321 -6.59 -17.58 -27.52
C LEU A 321 -5.84 -16.27 -27.81
N LEU A 322 -6.34 -15.14 -27.29
CA LEU A 322 -5.75 -13.82 -27.52
C LEU A 322 -4.57 -13.55 -26.58
N CYS A 323 -3.48 -13.02 -27.15
CA CYS A 323 -2.31 -12.54 -26.42
C CYS A 323 -1.86 -11.15 -26.87
N LEU A 324 -1.15 -10.49 -25.98
CA LEU A 324 -0.56 -9.18 -26.19
C LEU A 324 0.55 -9.21 -27.25
N GLN A 325 0.44 -8.41 -28.31
CA GLN A 325 1.39 -8.36 -29.43
C GLN A 325 1.84 -6.93 -29.75
N SER A 326 3.15 -6.71 -29.78
CA SER A 326 3.74 -5.48 -30.28
C SER A 326 3.65 -5.39 -31.81
N ASN A 327 3.24 -4.22 -32.31
CA ASN A 327 3.23 -3.89 -33.73
C ASN A 327 4.46 -3.06 -34.15
N GLY A 328 5.54 -3.10 -33.36
CA GLY A 328 6.75 -2.30 -33.58
C GLY A 328 6.80 -1.02 -32.74
N PRO A 329 7.87 -0.23 -32.90
CA PRO A 329 8.13 0.96 -32.08
C PRO A 329 7.09 2.05 -32.35
N LYS A 330 6.63 2.71 -31.27
CA LYS A 330 5.62 3.78 -31.25
C LYS A 330 4.26 3.39 -31.80
N ASN A 331 4.02 2.11 -32.03
CA ASN A 331 2.74 1.59 -32.49
C ASN A 331 1.93 1.07 -31.31
N ARG A 332 0.61 1.15 -31.44
CA ARG A 332 -0.33 0.55 -30.49
C ARG A 332 -0.09 -0.95 -30.37
N VAL A 333 -0.21 -1.46 -29.15
CA VAL A 333 -0.17 -2.90 -28.87
C VAL A 333 -1.57 -3.47 -29.08
N THR A 334 -1.64 -4.65 -29.71
CA THR A 334 -2.91 -5.31 -30.04
C THR A 334 -3.02 -6.68 -29.40
N MET A 335 -4.23 -7.21 -29.39
CA MET A 335 -4.53 -8.60 -29.04
C MET A 335 -4.55 -9.45 -30.32
N THR A 336 -3.74 -10.51 -30.37
CA THR A 336 -3.66 -11.43 -31.52
C THR A 336 -3.98 -12.86 -31.11
N GLY A 337 -4.66 -13.62 -31.98
CA GLY A 337 -4.91 -15.05 -31.82
C GLY A 337 -3.99 -15.96 -32.63
N THR A 338 -3.08 -15.40 -33.44
CA THR A 338 -2.40 -16.16 -34.51
C THR A 338 -1.13 -16.89 -34.06
N SER A 339 -0.40 -16.42 -33.04
CA SER A 339 0.71 -17.16 -32.43
C SER A 339 1.35 -16.40 -31.26
N CYS A 340 0.97 -16.78 -30.04
CA CYS A 340 1.47 -16.17 -28.80
C CYS A 340 2.92 -16.49 -28.43
N SER A 341 3.61 -17.24 -29.29
CA SER A 341 5.02 -17.62 -29.12
C SER A 341 5.97 -16.88 -30.07
N LYS A 342 5.45 -15.97 -30.90
CA LYS A 342 6.27 -15.19 -31.84
C LYS A 342 7.01 -14.03 -31.13
N PRO A 343 8.15 -13.57 -31.67
CA PRO A 343 8.74 -12.29 -31.27
C PRO A 343 7.69 -11.18 -31.31
N GLY A 344 7.65 -10.32 -30.28
CA GLY A 344 6.59 -9.33 -30.11
C GLY A 344 5.41 -9.78 -29.24
N SER A 345 5.22 -11.08 -29.00
CA SER A 345 4.21 -11.63 -28.07
C SER A 345 4.80 -12.11 -26.72
N ILE A 346 6.13 -12.01 -26.57
CA ILE A 346 6.86 -12.42 -25.37
C ILE A 346 7.26 -11.17 -24.60
N TRP A 347 6.66 -10.97 -23.44
CA TRP A 347 6.82 -9.82 -22.57
C TRP A 347 7.50 -10.23 -21.28
N GLN A 348 8.73 -9.78 -21.07
CA GLN A 348 9.52 -10.08 -19.88
C GLN A 348 9.61 -8.85 -18.98
N THR A 349 9.44 -9.05 -17.67
CA THR A 349 9.80 -8.04 -16.68
C THR A 349 11.32 -7.82 -16.67
N ILE A 350 11.77 -6.61 -16.98
CA ILE A 350 13.17 -6.19 -16.93
C ILE A 350 13.35 -5.02 -15.96
N SER A 351 14.59 -4.47 -15.90
CA SER A 351 15.04 -3.38 -15.02
C SER A 351 15.06 -3.73 -13.51
N ALA A 352 15.74 -2.91 -12.71
CA ALA A 352 15.86 -3.12 -11.27
C ALA A 352 14.51 -2.98 -10.52
N SER A 353 13.60 -2.13 -10.99
CA SER A 353 12.23 -2.00 -10.45
C SER A 353 11.34 -3.21 -10.78
N ARG A 354 11.71 -4.01 -11.78
CA ARG A 354 10.92 -5.11 -12.36
C ARG A 354 9.58 -4.67 -12.95
N MET A 355 9.42 -3.39 -13.27
CA MET A 355 8.16 -2.84 -13.80
C MET A 355 8.18 -2.58 -15.32
N HIS A 356 9.29 -2.81 -16.00
CA HIS A 356 9.30 -2.73 -17.47
C HIS A 356 8.86 -4.07 -18.06
N LEU A 357 7.74 -4.09 -18.77
CA LEU A 357 7.35 -5.24 -19.60
C LEU A 357 7.95 -5.07 -20.99
N ALA A 358 9.02 -5.81 -21.28
CA ALA A 358 9.79 -5.69 -22.51
C ALA A 358 9.59 -6.88 -23.45
N THR A 359 9.55 -6.59 -24.75
CA THR A 359 9.54 -7.59 -25.83
C THR A 359 10.67 -7.32 -26.82
N THR A 360 11.18 -8.39 -27.43
CA THR A 360 12.12 -8.29 -28.54
C THR A 360 11.37 -8.48 -29.86
N THR A 361 11.53 -7.54 -30.79
CA THR A 361 10.97 -7.67 -32.14
C THR A 361 11.86 -8.56 -33.02
N GLY A 362 11.36 -8.99 -34.18
CA GLY A 362 12.14 -9.80 -35.13
C GLY A 362 13.50 -9.17 -35.53
N ASN A 363 13.62 -7.84 -35.43
CA ASN A 363 14.83 -7.08 -35.74
C ASN A 363 15.78 -6.93 -34.53
N LYS A 364 15.57 -7.70 -33.44
CA LYS A 364 16.33 -7.65 -32.18
C LYS A 364 16.24 -6.32 -31.42
N THR A 365 15.31 -5.44 -31.77
CA THR A 365 15.04 -4.21 -31.00
C THR A 365 14.23 -4.57 -29.76
N SER A 366 14.68 -4.11 -28.59
CA SER A 366 13.94 -4.24 -27.33
C SER A 366 12.96 -3.07 -27.20
N LEU A 367 11.68 -3.37 -27.07
CA LEU A 367 10.62 -2.41 -26.83
C LEU A 367 9.98 -2.69 -25.49
N CYS A 368 9.55 -1.66 -24.78
CA CYS A 368 8.81 -1.74 -23.55
C CYS A 368 7.37 -1.30 -23.78
N LEU A 369 6.45 -1.88 -23.01
CA LEU A 369 5.08 -1.40 -22.92
C LEU A 369 5.13 0.04 -22.39
N ASP A 370 4.38 0.93 -23.02
CA ASP A 370 4.31 2.35 -22.69
C ASP A 370 2.87 2.84 -22.85
N VAL A 371 2.60 4.05 -22.35
CA VAL A 371 1.29 4.69 -22.39
C VAL A 371 1.46 6.08 -23.00
N ASP A 372 0.66 6.37 -24.03
CA ASP A 372 0.65 7.69 -24.64
C ASP A 372 -0.20 8.70 -23.84
N ALA A 373 -0.17 9.97 -24.25
CA ALA A 373 -0.90 11.06 -23.57
C ALA A 373 -2.44 10.88 -23.55
N THR A 374 -2.98 9.94 -24.32
CA THR A 374 -4.42 9.62 -24.41
C THR A 374 -4.76 8.26 -23.80
N ASN A 375 -3.86 7.71 -22.97
CA ASN A 375 -3.98 6.41 -22.31
C ASN A 375 -3.93 5.19 -23.26
N ASN A 376 -3.60 5.35 -24.54
CA ASN A 376 -3.43 4.18 -25.39
C ASN A 376 -2.14 3.45 -25.01
N VAL A 377 -2.21 2.13 -25.09
CA VAL A 377 -1.08 1.25 -24.79
C VAL A 377 -0.29 1.04 -26.06
N VAL A 378 0.99 1.41 -26.03
CA VAL A 378 1.92 1.36 -27.16
C VAL A 378 3.17 0.56 -26.79
N ALA A 379 3.98 0.19 -27.77
CA ALA A 379 5.31 -0.37 -27.54
C ALA A 379 6.36 0.64 -28.00
N ASP A 380 7.24 1.11 -27.13
CA ASP A 380 8.29 2.09 -27.47
C ASP A 380 9.66 1.65 -26.97
N ALA A 381 10.72 2.36 -27.35
CA ALA A 381 12.05 2.13 -26.84
C ALA A 381 12.05 2.20 -25.30
N CYS A 382 12.67 1.21 -24.66
CA CYS A 382 12.71 1.13 -23.20
C CYS A 382 13.46 2.33 -22.60
N LYS A 383 12.81 3.03 -21.66
CA LYS A 383 13.32 4.21 -20.97
C LYS A 383 14.17 3.82 -19.77
N CYS A 384 15.19 4.63 -19.50
CA CYS A 384 15.95 4.64 -18.25
C CYS A 384 16.56 3.29 -17.85
N LEU A 385 16.97 2.49 -18.85
CA LEU A 385 17.78 1.29 -18.65
C LEU A 385 19.29 1.59 -18.52
N SER A 386 19.70 2.81 -18.86
CA SER A 386 21.01 3.37 -18.54
C SER A 386 21.01 3.97 -17.12
N LYS A 387 22.19 4.27 -16.56
CA LYS A 387 22.34 4.89 -15.23
C LYS A 387 21.97 6.38 -15.17
N ASP A 388 21.32 6.91 -16.20
CA ASP A 388 20.92 8.33 -16.27
C ASP A 388 19.82 8.64 -15.23
N SER A 389 20.03 9.68 -14.43
CA SER A 389 19.13 10.14 -13.37
C SER A 389 18.10 11.18 -13.84
N SER A 390 18.27 11.75 -15.03
CA SER A 390 17.34 12.73 -15.63
C SER A 390 16.17 12.07 -16.37
N CYS A 391 16.19 10.75 -16.51
CA CYS A 391 15.24 9.99 -17.29
C CYS A 391 13.98 9.61 -16.49
N GLU A 392 12.82 9.64 -17.16
CA GLU A 392 11.50 9.33 -16.57
C GLU A 392 10.90 8.01 -17.12
N PRO A 393 10.95 6.89 -16.37
CA PRO A 393 10.46 5.60 -16.86
C PRO A 393 9.01 5.31 -16.49
N MET A 394 8.36 6.15 -15.69
CA MET A 394 7.09 5.82 -15.03
C MET A 394 5.92 5.52 -15.99
N SER A 395 5.94 6.06 -17.21
CA SER A 395 4.93 5.72 -18.24
C SER A 395 5.09 4.30 -18.81
N GLN A 396 6.25 3.68 -18.56
CA GLN A 396 6.57 2.29 -18.94
C GLN A 396 6.53 1.32 -17.77
N TRP A 397 6.12 1.79 -16.59
CA TRP A 397 5.97 0.94 -15.42
C TRP A 397 4.62 0.24 -15.44
N PHE A 398 4.66 -1.08 -15.50
CA PHE A 398 3.53 -1.97 -15.40
C PHE A 398 3.82 -3.06 -14.38
N LYS A 399 2.83 -3.33 -13.52
CA LYS A 399 2.89 -4.37 -12.51
C LYS A 399 1.84 -5.42 -12.78
N ILE A 400 2.27 -6.68 -12.90
CA ILE A 400 1.37 -7.82 -12.99
C ILE A 400 1.02 -8.22 -11.55
N ILE A 401 -0.25 -8.08 -11.17
CA ILE A 401 -0.72 -8.29 -9.81
C ILE A 401 -1.58 -9.54 -9.79
N ASN A 402 -1.28 -10.46 -8.88
CA ASN A 402 -2.11 -11.63 -8.67
C ASN A 402 -3.35 -11.27 -7.85
N ALA A 403 -4.51 -11.74 -8.29
CA ALA A 403 -5.77 -11.58 -7.58
C ALA A 403 -6.52 -12.92 -7.52
N THR A 404 -7.20 -13.14 -6.40
CA THR A 404 -8.11 -14.27 -6.17
C THR A 404 -9.51 -13.81 -5.79
N ARG A 405 -9.66 -12.55 -5.39
CA ARG A 405 -10.95 -11.90 -5.16
C ARG A 405 -11.35 -11.08 -6.39
N PRO A 406 -12.59 -11.22 -6.89
CA PRO A 406 -13.06 -10.39 -7.98
C PRO A 406 -13.29 -8.96 -7.47
N LEU A 407 -12.85 -7.97 -8.26
CA LEU A 407 -13.10 -6.56 -7.95
C LEU A 407 -14.60 -6.27 -7.99
N LYS A 408 -15.10 -5.45 -7.04
CA LYS A 408 -16.51 -5.06 -6.99
C LYS A 408 -16.95 -4.46 -8.33
N SER A 409 -18.15 -4.83 -8.77
CA SER A 409 -18.74 -4.43 -10.07
C SER A 409 -18.07 -4.97 -11.33
N SER A 410 -16.99 -5.76 -11.22
CA SER A 410 -16.41 -6.46 -12.38
C SER A 410 -17.34 -7.52 -12.95
N THR A 411 -17.12 -7.91 -14.20
CA THR A 411 -17.84 -9.03 -14.84
C THR A 411 -17.71 -10.31 -14.04
N LEU A 412 -16.51 -10.60 -13.53
CA LEU A 412 -16.22 -11.78 -12.72
C LEU A 412 -16.97 -11.74 -11.37
N TYR A 413 -17.08 -10.57 -10.75
CA TYR A 413 -17.86 -10.37 -9.53
C TYR A 413 -19.35 -10.66 -9.78
N LYS A 414 -19.91 -10.11 -10.86
CA LYS A 414 -21.32 -10.33 -11.23
C LYS A 414 -21.62 -11.81 -11.44
N GLN A 415 -20.74 -12.54 -12.15
CA GLN A 415 -20.87 -13.98 -12.38
C GLN A 415 -20.86 -14.81 -11.09
N ILE A 416 -20.01 -14.46 -10.11
CA ILE A 416 -19.98 -15.20 -8.83
C ILE A 416 -21.19 -14.85 -7.97
N SER A 417 -21.56 -13.58 -7.90
CA SER A 417 -22.71 -13.14 -7.11
C SER A 417 -24.02 -13.80 -7.58
N SER A 418 -24.19 -14.03 -8.89
CA SER A 418 -25.36 -14.74 -9.40
C SER A 418 -25.34 -16.23 -9.04
N LEU A 419 -24.18 -16.89 -9.07
CA LEU A 419 -24.03 -18.28 -8.66
C LEU A 419 -24.29 -18.47 -7.16
N GLN A 420 -23.83 -17.56 -6.30
CA GLN A 420 -24.08 -17.61 -4.86
C GLN A 420 -25.57 -17.44 -4.52
N ASN A 421 -26.30 -16.61 -5.28
CA ASN A 421 -27.74 -16.44 -5.12
C ASN A 421 -28.58 -17.63 -5.62
N LEU A 422 -27.98 -18.51 -6.44
CA LEU A 422 -28.62 -19.73 -6.95
C LEU A 422 -28.35 -20.96 -6.07
N SER A 423 -27.37 -20.89 -5.16
CA SER A 423 -27.14 -21.94 -4.17
C SER A 423 -28.23 -21.84 -3.09
N PRO A 424 -28.95 -22.94 -2.76
CA PRO A 424 -29.84 -22.93 -1.60
C PRO A 424 -29.00 -22.53 -0.39
N LYS A 425 -29.48 -21.55 0.40
CA LYS A 425 -28.96 -21.35 1.75
C LYS A 425 -29.09 -22.70 2.46
N SER A 426 -27.97 -23.38 2.67
CA SER A 426 -27.97 -24.54 3.55
C SER A 426 -28.25 -24.00 4.94
N ASP A 427 -29.50 -24.13 5.38
CA ASP A 427 -29.86 -24.03 6.78
C ASP A 427 -29.04 -25.08 7.54
N LEU A 428 -28.01 -24.63 8.23
CA LEU A 428 -27.32 -25.40 9.25
C LEU A 428 -27.42 -24.58 10.55
N LEU A 429 -28.36 -25.06 11.37
CA LEU A 429 -28.55 -24.84 12.79
C LEU A 429 -27.26 -24.97 13.59
#